data_AF-A0A920NII2-F1
#
_entry.id   AF-A0A920NII2-F1
#
_cell.length_a   1.000
_cell.length_b   1.000
_cell.length_c   1.000
_cell.angle_alpha   90.00
_cell.angle_beta   90.00
_cell.angle_gamma   90.00
#
_symmetry.space_group_name_H-M   'P 1'
#
loop_
_entity.id
_entity.type
_entity.pdbx_description
1 polymer ?
#
loop_
_entity_poly.entity_id
_entity_poly.type
_entity_poly.pdbx_seq_one_letter_code
_entity_poly.pdbx_strand_id
1 'polypeptide(L)'
;MGASLNSLISDDQGKPFDRVKAIHAANNNFYNGEISQRIDANVSKLGGILTYKDLNEFKAKPEDPLSTTFHKYRIHGQGTWSQAAVLLQCLNILEHFDLQSLGHNTPNYIHTVVEAMKLSMADREAYYGDPDFSDVPVDGLLSKEYSELRSKLIDKDIPSVEMPSHGDPYIFSSLNGVKPKFIKPINNLGFLDNQSGTTHIAVQDKQGILHVQLLQAVHSKSQFSLMTWDLH
;
A
#
# COMPACT_ATOMS: atom_id res chain seq x y z
N MET A 1 14.72 7.45 -23.03
CA MET A 1 14.46 6.05 -22.58
C MET A 1 15.56 5.09 -23.00
N GLY A 2 16.02 5.12 -24.27
CA GLY A 2 17.07 4.22 -24.77
C GLY A 2 18.36 4.21 -23.96
N ALA A 3 18.93 5.37 -23.60
CA ALA A 3 20.22 5.43 -22.90
C ALA A 3 20.22 4.79 -21.50
N SER A 4 19.18 5.03 -20.68
CA SER A 4 19.08 4.43 -19.34
C SER A 4 18.82 2.93 -19.40
N LEU A 5 17.97 2.49 -20.33
CA LEU A 5 17.70 1.06 -20.53
C LEU A 5 18.96 0.35 -21.05
N ASN A 6 19.67 0.97 -22.00
CA ASN A 6 20.92 0.45 -22.53
C ASN A 6 22.02 0.40 -21.47
N SER A 7 22.06 1.34 -20.51
CA SER A 7 22.97 1.30 -19.35
C SER A 7 22.68 0.12 -18.41
N LEU A 8 21.39 -0.20 -18.17
CA LEU A 8 21.01 -1.39 -17.40
C LEU A 8 21.31 -2.70 -18.13
N ILE A 9 21.24 -2.69 -19.47
CA ILE A 9 21.50 -3.85 -20.33
C ILE A 9 23.00 -4.02 -20.62
N SER A 10 23.80 -2.94 -20.63
CA SER A 10 25.22 -3.00 -20.96
C SER A 10 26.05 -3.78 -19.93
N ASP A 11 25.53 -3.94 -18.71
CA ASP A 11 26.12 -4.79 -17.68
C ASP A 11 26.00 -6.31 -18.01
N ASP A 12 25.29 -6.67 -19.09
CA ASP A 12 24.93 -8.05 -19.49
C ASP A 12 25.75 -8.61 -20.69
N GLN A 13 26.65 -7.82 -21.30
CA GLN A 13 27.32 -8.21 -22.55
C GLN A 13 28.54 -9.14 -22.28
N GLY A 14 28.33 -10.47 -22.33
CA GLY A 14 29.36 -11.44 -22.78
C GLY A 14 30.10 -12.30 -21.73
N LYS A 15 29.57 -12.48 -20.50
CA LYS A 15 30.18 -13.37 -19.47
C LYS A 15 29.24 -14.54 -19.12
N PRO A 16 29.73 -15.64 -18.50
CA PRO A 16 28.86 -16.67 -17.94
C PRO A 16 27.82 -16.02 -17.02
N PHE A 17 26.53 -16.19 -17.37
CA PHE A 17 25.43 -15.43 -16.80
C PHE A 17 25.17 -15.83 -15.34
N ASP A 18 25.78 -15.09 -14.41
CA ASP A 18 25.42 -15.13 -13.01
C ASP A 18 24.28 -14.15 -12.76
N ARG A 19 23.05 -14.67 -12.85
CA ARG A 19 21.81 -13.90 -12.72
C ARG A 19 21.78 -13.02 -11.47
N VAL A 20 22.28 -13.54 -10.35
CA VAL A 20 22.26 -12.83 -9.06
C VAL A 20 23.22 -11.65 -9.09
N LYS A 21 24.44 -11.85 -9.60
CA LYS A 21 25.40 -10.74 -9.78
C LYS A 21 24.89 -9.68 -10.75
N ALA A 22 24.25 -10.09 -11.85
CA ALA A 22 23.66 -9.15 -12.80
C ALA A 22 22.55 -8.29 -12.16
N ILE A 23 21.66 -8.88 -11.35
CA ILE A 23 20.62 -8.15 -10.60
C ILE A 23 21.25 -7.15 -9.63
N HIS A 24 22.29 -7.55 -8.89
CA HIS A 24 22.97 -6.64 -7.97
C HIS A 24 23.70 -5.50 -8.69
N ALA A 25 24.34 -5.78 -9.83
CA ALA A 25 24.99 -4.77 -10.65
C ALA A 25 23.97 -3.73 -11.18
N ALA A 26 22.86 -4.20 -11.74
CA ALA A 26 21.78 -3.34 -12.22
C ALA A 26 21.17 -2.50 -11.08
N ASN A 27 20.94 -3.10 -9.90
CA ASN A 27 20.47 -2.38 -8.72
C ASN A 27 21.46 -1.29 -8.27
N ASN A 28 22.75 -1.62 -8.24
CA ASN A 28 23.79 -0.66 -7.87
C ASN A 28 23.92 0.48 -8.89
N ASN A 29 23.85 0.19 -10.19
CA ASN A 29 23.85 1.23 -11.23
C ASN A 29 22.62 2.15 -11.10
N PHE A 30 21.46 1.59 -10.74
CA PHE A 30 20.24 2.37 -10.53
C PHE A 30 20.33 3.32 -9.34
N TYR A 31 20.74 2.84 -8.16
CA TYR A 31 20.72 3.61 -6.90
C TYR A 31 22.01 4.40 -6.62
N ASN A 32 23.16 3.94 -7.12
CA ASN A 32 24.48 4.50 -6.82
C ASN A 32 25.30 4.86 -8.08
N GLY A 33 24.72 4.70 -9.27
CA GLY A 33 25.40 4.88 -10.55
C GLY A 33 24.91 6.08 -11.35
N GLU A 34 25.22 6.08 -12.64
CA GLU A 34 24.90 7.16 -13.57
C GLU A 34 23.38 7.45 -13.63
N ILE A 35 22.56 6.41 -13.44
CA ILE A 35 21.10 6.54 -13.47
C ILE A 35 20.62 7.43 -12.31
N SER A 36 21.08 7.18 -11.08
CA SER A 36 20.71 7.99 -9.91
C SER A 36 21.14 9.46 -10.05
N GLN A 37 22.33 9.71 -10.59
CA GLN A 37 22.84 11.07 -10.86
C GLN A 37 21.98 11.79 -11.91
N ARG A 38 21.57 11.07 -12.96
CA ARG A 38 20.66 11.62 -13.98
C ARG A 38 19.27 11.89 -13.44
N ILE A 39 18.77 11.08 -12.50
CA ILE A 39 17.51 11.34 -11.81
C ILE A 39 17.62 12.63 -11.00
N ASP A 40 18.63 12.74 -10.12
CA ASP A 40 18.88 13.95 -9.32
C ASP A 40 18.97 15.21 -10.19
N ALA A 41 19.82 15.20 -11.21
CA ALA A 41 20.01 16.36 -12.09
C ALA A 41 18.70 16.80 -12.76
N ASN A 42 17.84 15.86 -13.17
CA ASN A 42 16.57 16.19 -13.80
C ASN A 42 15.51 16.65 -12.79
N VAL A 43 15.43 16.01 -11.62
CA VAL A 43 14.52 16.43 -10.55
C VAL A 43 14.88 17.83 -10.07
N SER A 44 16.17 18.10 -9.83
CA SER A 44 16.69 19.40 -9.44
C SER A 44 16.37 20.50 -10.48
N LYS A 45 16.52 20.20 -11.80
CA LYS A 45 16.13 21.13 -12.88
C LYS A 45 14.64 21.49 -12.87
N LEU A 46 13.79 20.56 -12.42
CA LEU A 46 12.34 20.76 -12.32
C LEU A 46 11.92 21.33 -10.95
N GLY A 47 12.87 21.67 -10.07
CA GLY A 47 12.60 22.20 -8.74
C GLY A 47 12.11 21.16 -7.73
N GLY A 48 12.32 19.86 -7.98
CA GLY A 48 12.01 18.80 -7.03
C GLY A 48 13.11 18.60 -5.98
N ILE A 49 12.80 17.78 -4.97
CA ILE A 49 13.62 17.63 -3.75
C ILE A 49 14.41 16.31 -3.67
N LEU A 50 14.17 15.37 -4.61
CA LEU A 50 14.84 14.07 -4.60
C LEU A 50 16.28 14.22 -5.06
N THR A 51 17.22 13.78 -4.22
CA THR A 51 18.66 13.88 -4.47
C THR A 51 19.30 12.51 -4.75
N TYR A 52 20.53 12.52 -5.26
CA TYR A 52 21.36 11.31 -5.35
C TYR A 52 21.53 10.65 -3.97
N LYS A 53 21.66 11.44 -2.91
CA LYS A 53 21.83 10.94 -1.55
C LYS A 53 20.61 10.11 -1.11
N ASP A 54 19.40 10.59 -1.37
CA ASP A 54 18.16 9.88 -1.04
C ASP A 54 18.08 8.54 -1.77
N LEU A 55 18.50 8.48 -3.04
CA LEU A 55 18.54 7.24 -3.82
C LEU A 55 19.58 6.24 -3.29
N ASN A 56 20.77 6.72 -2.95
CA ASN A 56 21.86 5.88 -2.43
C ASN A 56 21.51 5.28 -1.05
N GLU A 57 20.93 6.10 -0.17
CA GLU A 57 20.55 5.72 1.19
C GLU A 57 19.29 4.81 1.22
N PHE A 58 18.48 4.80 0.16
CA PHE A 58 17.31 3.94 0.07
C PHE A 58 17.69 2.45 0.10
N LYS A 59 17.00 1.69 0.96
CA LYS A 59 17.03 0.23 1.00
C LYS A 59 15.62 -0.29 1.24
N ALA A 60 15.20 -1.28 0.44
CA ALA A 60 13.98 -2.03 0.73
C ALA A 60 14.17 -2.84 2.02
N LYS A 61 13.23 -2.70 2.95
CA LYS A 61 13.26 -3.43 4.23
C LYS A 61 12.37 -4.68 4.11
N PRO A 62 12.84 -5.86 4.54
CA PRO A 62 11.94 -6.98 4.77
C PRO A 62 11.05 -6.69 5.97
N GLU A 63 9.77 -7.01 5.86
CA GLU A 63 8.77 -6.80 6.91
C GLU A 63 7.92 -8.06 7.05
N ASP A 64 7.56 -8.39 8.29
CA ASP A 64 6.58 -9.44 8.54
C ASP A 64 5.19 -8.95 8.09
N PRO A 65 4.42 -9.76 7.35
CA PRO A 65 3.11 -9.34 6.90
C PRO A 65 2.16 -9.23 8.09
N LEU A 66 1.30 -8.20 8.04
CA LEU A 66 0.11 -8.18 8.87
C LEU A 66 -0.78 -9.37 8.49
N SER A 67 -1.52 -9.89 9.46
CA SER A 67 -2.46 -10.97 9.19
C SER A 67 -3.67 -10.94 10.07
N THR A 68 -4.76 -11.50 9.57
CA THR A 68 -5.96 -11.82 10.34
C THR A 68 -6.51 -13.19 9.94
N THR A 69 -7.43 -13.71 10.74
CA THR A 69 -8.28 -14.84 10.34
C THR A 69 -9.59 -14.35 9.76
N PHE A 70 -10.07 -15.00 8.72
CA PHE A 70 -11.42 -14.81 8.20
C PHE A 70 -12.03 -16.20 7.96
N HIS A 71 -12.93 -16.59 8.87
CA HIS A 71 -13.40 -17.97 9.01
C HIS A 71 -12.22 -18.96 9.16
N LYS A 72 -12.11 -19.94 8.25
CA LYS A 72 -11.05 -20.95 8.27
C LYS A 72 -9.74 -20.52 7.59
N TYR A 73 -9.68 -19.30 7.06
CA TYR A 73 -8.53 -18.82 6.29
C TYR A 73 -7.70 -17.82 7.10
N ARG A 74 -6.38 -17.86 6.91
CA ARG A 74 -5.47 -16.79 7.33
C ARG A 74 -5.17 -15.91 6.14
N ILE A 75 -5.41 -14.62 6.27
CA ILE A 75 -5.19 -13.63 5.21
C ILE A 75 -3.99 -12.78 5.63
N HIS A 76 -3.07 -12.56 4.69
CA HIS A 76 -1.85 -11.78 4.88
C HIS A 76 -1.90 -10.51 4.04
N GLY A 77 -1.35 -9.42 4.58
CA GLY A 77 -1.26 -8.13 3.91
C GLY A 77 -0.01 -7.36 4.31
N GLN A 78 0.35 -6.34 3.54
CA GLN A 78 1.44 -5.42 3.89
C GLN A 78 1.05 -4.53 5.09
N GLY A 79 2.04 -3.81 5.63
CA GLY A 79 1.86 -2.88 6.75
C GLY A 79 0.89 -1.73 6.49
N THR A 80 0.74 -0.87 7.50
CA THR A 80 -0.20 0.27 7.51
C THR A 80 0.19 1.42 6.58
N TRP A 81 1.40 1.37 6.01
CA TRP A 81 1.82 2.22 4.89
C TRP A 81 1.14 1.84 3.57
N SER A 82 0.38 0.73 3.54
CA SER A 82 -0.38 0.23 2.40
C SER A 82 -1.90 0.15 2.70
N GLN A 83 -2.70 -0.11 1.65
CA GLN A 83 -4.14 -0.34 1.79
C GLN A 83 -4.51 -1.76 2.25
N ALA A 84 -3.55 -2.69 2.32
CA ALA A 84 -3.86 -4.08 2.68
C ALA A 84 -4.36 -4.20 4.12
N ALA A 85 -3.82 -3.41 5.04
CA ALA A 85 -4.29 -3.35 6.42
C ALA A 85 -5.78 -2.95 6.52
N VAL A 86 -6.26 -2.05 5.65
CA VAL A 86 -7.67 -1.63 5.60
C VAL A 86 -8.57 -2.78 5.16
N LEU A 87 -8.11 -3.60 4.21
CA LEU A 87 -8.80 -4.82 3.81
C LEU A 87 -8.88 -5.81 4.97
N LEU A 88 -7.78 -6.04 5.71
CA LEU A 88 -7.77 -6.94 6.87
C LEU A 88 -8.77 -6.48 7.94
N GLN A 89 -8.83 -5.18 8.22
CA GLN A 89 -9.80 -4.60 9.13
C GLN A 89 -11.25 -4.80 8.64
N CYS A 90 -11.50 -4.53 7.36
CA CYS A 90 -12.82 -4.72 6.75
C CYS A 90 -13.28 -6.18 6.85
N LEU A 91 -12.39 -7.14 6.59
CA LEU A 91 -12.67 -8.56 6.76
C LEU A 91 -13.02 -8.91 8.22
N ASN A 92 -12.33 -8.33 9.20
CA ASN A 92 -12.67 -8.54 10.61
C ASN A 92 -14.08 -8.03 10.94
N ILE A 93 -14.48 -6.87 10.42
CA ILE A 93 -15.84 -6.34 10.61
C ILE A 93 -16.85 -7.27 9.93
N LEU A 94 -16.57 -7.72 8.71
CA LEU A 94 -17.45 -8.59 7.93
C LEU A 94 -17.61 -10.00 8.52
N GLU A 95 -16.67 -10.46 9.34
CA GLU A 95 -16.76 -11.77 10.00
C GLU A 95 -17.95 -11.87 10.98
N HIS A 96 -18.51 -10.74 11.41
CA HIS A 96 -19.71 -10.68 12.25
C HIS A 96 -21.03 -10.82 11.47
N PHE A 97 -20.98 -10.97 10.13
CA PHE A 97 -22.16 -11.08 9.28
C PHE A 97 -22.18 -12.41 8.51
N ASP A 98 -23.36 -13.02 8.37
CA ASP A 98 -23.55 -14.18 7.51
C ASP A 98 -23.71 -13.76 6.04
N LEU A 99 -22.58 -13.43 5.40
CA LEU A 99 -22.54 -13.00 4.01
C LEU A 99 -23.09 -14.04 3.04
N GLN A 100 -23.04 -15.33 3.38
CA GLN A 100 -23.56 -16.39 2.53
C GLN A 100 -25.09 -16.33 2.48
N SER A 101 -25.73 -16.19 3.64
CA SER A 101 -27.19 -16.07 3.75
C SER A 101 -27.73 -14.76 3.16
N LEU A 102 -26.93 -13.68 3.15
CA LEU A 102 -27.30 -12.43 2.46
C LEU A 102 -27.40 -12.60 0.94
N GLY A 103 -26.70 -13.58 0.37
CA GLY A 103 -26.64 -13.83 -1.07
C GLY A 103 -25.68 -12.87 -1.79
N HIS A 104 -24.74 -13.43 -2.56
CA HIS A 104 -23.72 -12.64 -3.24
C HIS A 104 -24.36 -11.60 -4.20
N ASN A 105 -23.90 -10.36 -4.12
CA ASN A 105 -24.37 -9.21 -4.91
C ASN A 105 -25.87 -8.85 -4.77
N THR A 106 -26.55 -9.33 -3.73
CA THR A 106 -27.86 -8.79 -3.37
C THR A 106 -27.70 -7.38 -2.76
N PRO A 107 -28.77 -6.57 -2.71
CA PRO A 107 -28.73 -5.26 -2.05
C PRO A 107 -28.23 -5.34 -0.60
N ASN A 108 -28.68 -6.33 0.18
CA ASN A 108 -28.28 -6.48 1.58
C ASN A 108 -26.78 -6.85 1.72
N TYR A 109 -26.28 -7.71 0.83
CA TYR A 109 -24.85 -8.02 0.78
C TYR A 109 -24.01 -6.79 0.44
N ILE A 110 -24.38 -6.09 -0.63
CA ILE A 110 -23.66 -4.89 -1.08
C ILE A 110 -23.67 -3.82 0.01
N HIS A 111 -24.82 -3.57 0.62
CA HIS A 111 -24.97 -2.64 1.74
C HIS A 111 -24.01 -2.98 2.88
N THR A 112 -24.04 -4.22 3.36
CA THR A 112 -23.17 -4.69 4.45
C THR A 112 -21.68 -4.51 4.13
N VAL A 113 -21.26 -4.90 2.93
CA VAL A 113 -19.86 -4.76 2.48
C VAL A 113 -19.46 -3.29 2.38
N VAL A 114 -20.32 -2.44 1.83
CA VAL A 114 -20.05 -1.00 1.68
C VAL A 114 -19.96 -0.31 3.04
N GLU A 115 -20.85 -0.59 3.98
CA GLU A 115 -20.79 0.02 5.32
C GLU A 115 -19.55 -0.45 6.10
N ALA A 116 -19.15 -1.72 6.00
CA ALA A 116 -17.90 -2.20 6.59
C ALA A 116 -16.65 -1.53 5.97
N MET A 117 -16.67 -1.32 4.64
CA MET A 117 -15.62 -0.57 3.95
C MET A 117 -15.56 0.89 4.41
N LYS A 118 -16.71 1.58 4.53
CA LYS A 118 -16.77 2.96 5.02
C LYS A 118 -16.18 3.11 6.42
N LEU A 119 -16.52 2.20 7.34
CA LEU A 119 -15.96 2.21 8.71
C LEU A 119 -14.45 2.00 8.73
N SER A 120 -13.95 1.09 7.89
CA SER A 120 -12.51 0.81 7.77
C SER A 120 -11.77 1.99 7.11
N MET A 121 -12.38 2.65 6.13
CA MET A 121 -11.83 3.86 5.50
C MET A 121 -11.81 5.05 6.44
N ALA A 122 -12.84 5.22 7.28
CA ALA A 122 -12.84 6.25 8.32
C ALA A 122 -11.67 6.08 9.29
N ASP A 123 -11.40 4.84 9.72
CA ASP A 123 -10.26 4.53 10.58
C ASP A 123 -8.92 4.70 9.84
N ARG A 124 -8.88 4.41 8.53
CA ARG A 124 -7.73 4.71 7.66
C ARG A 124 -7.37 6.18 7.68
N GLU A 125 -8.32 7.07 7.40
CA GLU A 125 -8.08 8.51 7.36
C GLU A 125 -7.61 9.06 8.71
N ALA A 126 -7.99 8.41 9.82
CA ALA A 126 -7.63 8.85 11.16
C ALA A 126 -6.27 8.32 11.64
N TYR A 127 -5.92 7.07 11.33
CA TYR A 127 -4.85 6.35 12.02
C TYR A 127 -3.76 5.76 11.14
N TYR A 128 -4.02 5.51 9.86
CA TYR A 128 -3.08 4.75 9.04
C TYR A 128 -1.96 5.64 8.54
N GLY A 129 -0.73 5.14 8.66
CA GLY A 129 0.48 5.82 8.26
C GLY A 129 1.67 4.87 8.27
N ASP A 130 2.84 5.43 7.97
CA ASP A 130 4.11 4.72 8.07
C ASP A 130 4.50 4.59 9.56
N PRO A 131 4.65 3.35 10.08
CA PRO A 131 5.07 3.11 11.47
C PRO A 131 6.44 3.70 11.82
N ASP A 132 7.31 3.94 10.83
CA ASP A 132 8.61 4.59 11.06
C ASP A 132 8.46 6.07 11.46
N PHE A 133 7.28 6.68 11.22
CA PHE A 133 7.01 8.11 11.44
C PHE A 133 5.79 8.39 12.31
N SER A 134 4.96 7.39 12.61
CA SER A 134 3.69 7.55 13.33
C SER A 134 3.35 6.36 14.23
N ASP A 135 2.74 6.66 15.38
CA ASP A 135 2.27 5.64 16.32
C ASP A 135 0.93 5.07 15.83
N VAL A 136 0.98 3.97 15.07
CA VAL A 136 -0.22 3.33 14.52
C VAL A 136 -0.69 2.19 15.42
N PRO A 137 -1.92 2.23 15.99
CA PRO A 137 -2.46 1.19 16.88
C PRO A 137 -2.95 -0.04 16.07
N VAL A 138 -2.05 -0.67 15.33
CA VAL A 138 -2.37 -1.74 14.35
C VAL A 138 -2.97 -2.98 15.00
N ASP A 139 -2.52 -3.34 16.19
CA ASP A 139 -3.05 -4.44 16.99
C ASP A 139 -4.49 -4.16 17.45
N GLY A 140 -4.79 -2.93 17.85
CA GLY A 140 -6.15 -2.48 18.15
C GLY A 140 -7.04 -2.47 16.91
N LEU A 141 -6.58 -1.88 15.81
CA LEU A 141 -7.30 -1.81 14.53
C LEU A 141 -7.66 -3.18 13.96
N LEU A 142 -6.78 -4.17 14.14
CA LEU A 142 -6.98 -5.55 13.66
C LEU A 142 -7.50 -6.51 14.75
N SER A 143 -7.80 -6.02 15.96
CA SER A 143 -8.37 -6.86 17.03
C SER A 143 -9.80 -7.28 16.69
N LYS A 144 -10.19 -8.47 17.19
CA LYS A 144 -11.55 -8.99 16.99
C LYS A 144 -12.57 -8.20 17.81
N GLU A 145 -12.17 -7.77 18.99
CA GLU A 145 -12.93 -6.95 19.92
C GLU A 145 -13.28 -5.58 19.31
N TYR A 146 -12.30 -4.91 18.69
CA TYR A 146 -12.57 -3.66 17.99
C TYR A 146 -13.51 -3.86 16.80
N SER A 147 -13.30 -4.92 16.01
CA SER A 147 -14.16 -5.21 14.86
C SER A 147 -15.61 -5.47 15.27
N GLU A 148 -15.83 -6.09 16.43
CA GLU A 148 -17.18 -6.30 16.98
C GLU A 148 -17.85 -4.95 17.30
N LEU A 149 -17.13 -4.03 17.96
CA LEU A 149 -17.65 -2.69 18.24
C LEU A 149 -18.01 -1.93 16.96
N ARG A 150 -17.16 -2.01 15.94
CA ARG A 150 -17.40 -1.35 14.66
C ARG A 150 -18.58 -1.99 13.91
N SER A 151 -18.70 -3.33 13.93
CA SER A 151 -19.81 -4.05 13.27
C SER A 151 -21.19 -3.61 13.77
N LYS A 152 -21.32 -3.27 15.07
CA LYS A 152 -22.57 -2.78 15.69
C LYS A 152 -23.04 -1.43 15.15
N LEU A 153 -22.19 -0.69 14.43
CA LEU A 153 -22.55 0.58 13.82
C LEU A 153 -23.20 0.40 12.43
N ILE A 154 -23.18 -0.80 11.87
CA ILE A 154 -23.81 -1.10 10.59
C ILE A 154 -25.30 -1.35 10.84
N ASP A 155 -26.13 -0.37 10.52
CA ASP A 155 -27.57 -0.54 10.43
C ASP A 155 -27.91 -1.25 9.11
N LYS A 156 -28.76 -2.28 9.16
CA LYS A 156 -29.11 -3.09 7.98
C LYS A 156 -30.01 -2.37 6.97
N ASP A 157 -30.73 -1.34 7.40
CA ASP A 157 -31.73 -0.62 6.59
C ASP A 157 -31.31 0.83 6.32
N ILE A 158 -30.41 1.40 7.12
CA ILE A 158 -30.01 2.82 7.04
C ILE A 158 -28.53 2.93 6.63
N PRO A 159 -28.22 3.48 5.45
CA PRO A 159 -26.83 3.70 5.04
C PRO A 159 -26.23 4.95 5.70
N SER A 160 -24.94 4.91 5.97
CA SER A 160 -24.17 6.11 6.32
C SER A 160 -24.13 7.06 5.11
N VAL A 161 -24.71 8.26 5.24
CA VAL A 161 -24.77 9.27 4.17
C VAL A 161 -23.41 9.92 3.92
N GLU A 162 -22.67 10.16 5.00
CA GLU A 162 -21.31 10.69 4.96
C GLU A 162 -20.30 9.64 5.44
N MET A 163 -19.00 9.97 5.38
CA MET A 163 -17.98 9.11 5.98
C MET A 163 -18.27 9.00 7.50
N PRO A 164 -18.44 7.78 8.05
CA PRO A 164 -18.72 7.62 9.46
C PRO A 164 -17.53 8.09 10.30
N SER A 165 -17.76 8.42 11.57
CA SER A 165 -16.66 8.74 12.48
C SER A 165 -15.75 7.53 12.67
N HIS A 166 -14.45 7.80 12.74
CA HIS A 166 -13.47 6.80 13.17
C HIS A 166 -13.79 6.33 14.60
N GLY A 167 -13.46 5.08 14.91
CA GLY A 167 -13.57 4.55 16.27
C GLY A 167 -12.35 4.91 17.11
N ASP A 168 -12.21 4.28 18.28
CA ASP A 168 -11.01 4.38 19.10
C ASP A 168 -10.34 3.00 19.23
N PRO A 169 -9.36 2.67 18.37
CA PRO A 169 -8.66 1.38 18.44
C PRO A 169 -7.66 1.29 19.61
N TYR A 170 -7.28 2.41 20.23
CA TYR A 170 -6.27 2.41 21.28
C TYR A 170 -6.69 1.60 22.52
N ILE A 171 -7.99 1.48 22.77
CA ILE A 171 -8.53 0.72 23.91
C ILE A 171 -8.19 -0.78 23.85
N PHE A 172 -7.92 -1.33 22.66
CA PHE A 172 -7.52 -2.72 22.42
C PHE A 172 -6.08 -2.84 21.94
N SER A 173 -5.33 -1.74 21.96
CA SER A 173 -3.94 -1.70 21.51
C SER A 173 -3.00 -1.70 22.71
N SER A 174 -1.80 -2.23 22.50
CA SER A 174 -0.64 -2.02 23.36
C SER A 174 -0.28 -0.54 23.53
N LEU A 175 -0.72 0.33 22.62
CA LEU A 175 -0.56 1.79 22.68
C LEU A 175 -1.64 2.50 23.51
N ASN A 176 -2.45 1.79 24.30
CA ASN A 176 -3.48 2.42 25.12
C ASN A 176 -2.94 3.57 25.98
N GLY A 177 -3.61 4.73 25.94
CA GLY A 177 -3.20 5.95 26.63
C GLY A 177 -2.22 6.84 25.86
N VAL A 178 -1.68 6.38 24.71
CA VAL A 178 -0.94 7.23 23.78
C VAL A 178 -1.92 8.18 23.09
N LYS A 179 -1.62 9.48 23.09
CA LYS A 179 -2.44 10.45 22.37
C LYS A 179 -2.05 10.45 20.90
N PRO A 180 -2.95 10.07 19.97
CA PRO A 180 -2.68 10.14 18.54
C PRO A 180 -2.29 11.56 18.13
N LYS A 181 -1.23 11.67 17.33
CA LYS A 181 -0.88 12.92 16.65
C LYS A 181 -1.67 13.01 15.35
N PHE A 182 -2.91 13.46 15.43
CA PHE A 182 -3.72 13.71 14.24
C PHE A 182 -3.17 14.90 13.46
N ILE A 183 -2.78 14.67 12.21
CA ILE A 183 -2.57 15.74 11.24
C ILE A 183 -3.94 16.09 10.67
N LYS A 184 -4.32 17.38 10.70
CA LYS A 184 -5.61 17.81 10.12
C LYS A 184 -5.69 17.38 8.65
N PRO A 185 -6.82 16.82 8.19
CA PRO A 185 -6.98 16.50 6.78
C PRO A 185 -6.82 17.77 5.94
N ILE A 186 -6.11 17.66 4.83
CA ILE A 186 -5.99 18.73 3.85
C ILE A 186 -7.33 18.78 3.12
N ASN A 187 -8.18 19.77 3.44
CA ASN A 187 -9.53 19.95 2.88
C ASN A 187 -9.57 20.25 1.35
N ASN A 188 -8.44 20.16 0.65
CA ASN A 188 -8.28 20.62 -0.73
C ASN A 188 -7.42 19.67 -1.59
N LEU A 189 -7.50 18.37 -1.38
CA LEU A 189 -7.07 17.40 -2.39
C LEU A 189 -8.20 17.25 -3.40
N GLY A 190 -8.19 18.12 -4.42
CA GLY A 190 -9.03 17.91 -5.60
C GLY A 190 -8.85 16.48 -6.10
N PHE A 191 -9.95 15.81 -6.43
CA PHE A 191 -9.92 14.54 -7.14
C PHE A 191 -9.19 14.76 -8.47
N LEU A 192 -7.89 14.49 -8.50
CA LEU A 192 -7.15 14.36 -9.74
C LEU A 192 -7.68 13.07 -10.36
N ASP A 193 -8.46 13.21 -11.44
CA ASP A 193 -8.82 12.13 -12.34
C ASP A 193 -7.53 11.63 -13.01
N ASN A 194 -6.78 10.83 -12.27
CA ASN A 194 -5.58 10.18 -12.74
C ASN A 194 -5.99 8.79 -13.19
N GLN A 195 -5.86 8.55 -14.50
CA GLN A 195 -5.81 7.19 -15.04
C GLN A 195 -4.57 6.49 -14.48
N SER A 196 -4.66 5.99 -13.25
CA SER A 196 -3.65 5.13 -12.65
C SER A 196 -3.78 3.73 -13.24
N GLY A 197 -2.64 3.05 -13.38
CA GLY A 197 -2.59 1.64 -13.74
C GLY A 197 -1.69 0.95 -12.75
N THR A 198 -2.17 -0.14 -12.15
CA THR A 198 -1.36 -1.02 -11.32
C THR A 198 -1.36 -2.40 -11.97
N THR A 199 -0.19 -3.00 -12.11
CA THR A 199 -0.06 -4.40 -12.54
C THR A 199 0.10 -5.28 -11.31
N HIS A 200 -0.67 -6.37 -11.27
CA HIS A 200 -0.52 -7.43 -10.28
C HIS A 200 -0.07 -8.71 -10.98
N ILE A 201 0.95 -9.36 -10.42
CA ILE A 201 1.47 -10.65 -10.88
C ILE A 201 1.41 -11.59 -9.68
N ALA A 202 1.05 -12.85 -9.91
CA ALA A 202 1.12 -13.93 -8.94
C ALA A 202 1.80 -15.14 -9.59
N VAL A 203 2.79 -15.72 -8.90
CA VAL A 203 3.52 -16.90 -9.37
C VAL A 203 3.45 -17.98 -8.29
N GLN A 204 3.17 -19.21 -8.69
CA GLN A 204 3.26 -20.38 -7.83
C GLN A 204 4.27 -21.36 -8.42
N ASP A 205 5.22 -21.81 -7.60
CA ASP A 205 6.18 -22.82 -8.03
C ASP A 205 5.74 -24.25 -7.70
N LYS A 206 6.55 -25.24 -8.11
CA LYS A 206 6.29 -26.67 -7.87
C LYS A 206 6.33 -27.07 -6.39
N GLN A 207 6.89 -26.23 -5.53
CA GLN A 207 7.00 -26.46 -4.09
C GLN A 207 5.79 -25.85 -3.35
N GLY A 208 4.87 -25.22 -4.08
CA GLY A 208 3.68 -24.59 -3.53
C GLY A 208 3.94 -23.19 -2.97
N ILE A 209 5.12 -22.62 -3.19
CA ILE A 209 5.44 -21.27 -2.74
C ILE A 209 4.80 -20.27 -3.70
N LEU A 210 3.92 -19.42 -3.15
CA LEU A 210 3.40 -18.24 -3.85
C LEU A 210 4.46 -17.14 -3.80
N HIS A 211 5.22 -17.03 -4.89
CA HIS A 211 6.22 -15.98 -5.07
C HIS A 211 5.56 -14.73 -5.64
N VAL A 212 5.52 -13.69 -4.79
CA VAL A 212 5.48 -12.27 -5.16
C VAL A 212 4.12 -11.75 -5.65
N GLN A 213 3.34 -11.15 -4.75
CA GLN A 213 2.35 -10.11 -5.10
C GLN A 213 3.11 -8.79 -5.31
N LEU A 214 3.58 -8.54 -6.53
CA LEU A 214 4.20 -7.25 -6.86
C LEU A 214 3.08 -6.28 -7.24
N LEU A 215 2.85 -5.26 -6.42
CA LEU A 215 2.05 -4.10 -6.79
C LEU A 215 3.02 -2.98 -7.15
N GLN A 216 3.23 -2.77 -8.45
CA GLN A 216 3.91 -1.59 -8.95
C GLN A 216 2.84 -0.58 -9.36
N ALA A 217 2.69 0.46 -8.54
CA ALA A 217 1.84 1.59 -8.85
C ALA A 217 2.71 2.77 -9.28
N VAL A 218 2.39 3.36 -10.43
CA VAL A 218 2.76 4.73 -10.73
C VAL A 218 1.50 5.56 -10.49
N HIS A 219 1.57 6.51 -9.55
CA HIS A 219 0.41 7.27 -9.07
C HIS A 219 -0.30 8.04 -10.21
N SER A 220 0.39 8.30 -11.33
CA SER A 220 -0.21 8.72 -12.59
C SER A 220 0.57 8.17 -13.78
N LYS A 221 -0.11 7.65 -14.83
CA LYS A 221 0.53 7.22 -16.09
C LYS A 221 1.40 8.32 -16.74
N SER A 222 1.20 9.59 -16.40
CA SER A 222 1.96 10.73 -16.93
C SER A 222 3.11 11.21 -16.03
N GLN A 223 3.24 10.73 -14.78
CA GLN A 223 4.26 11.23 -13.84
C GLN A 223 5.70 10.81 -14.19
N PHE A 224 5.89 9.93 -15.17
CA PHE A 224 7.18 9.68 -15.81
C PHE A 224 7.21 10.06 -17.30
N SER A 225 6.58 11.17 -17.67
CA SER A 225 7.05 11.94 -18.83
C SER A 225 8.34 12.73 -18.49
N LEU A 226 9.25 12.15 -17.71
CA LEU A 226 10.67 12.44 -17.78
C LEU A 226 11.26 11.62 -18.95
N MET A 227 10.70 11.85 -20.15
CA MET A 227 11.34 11.42 -21.38
C MET A 227 12.52 12.34 -21.59
N THR A 228 13.73 11.86 -21.28
CA THR A 228 14.97 12.50 -21.69
C THR A 228 15.00 12.53 -23.23
N TRP A 229 14.51 13.63 -23.80
CA TRP A 229 14.82 14.06 -25.15
C TRP A 229 16.08 14.90 -25.05
N ASP A 230 17.20 14.35 -25.51
CA ASP A 230 18.32 15.14 -26.00
C ASP A 230 18.67 14.55 -27.36
N LEU A 231 18.20 15.23 -28.41
CA LEU A 231 18.70 15.09 -29.77
C LEU A 231 19.93 15.99 -29.88
N HIS A 232 21.11 15.40 -29.94
CA HIS A 232 22.25 15.86 -30.76
C HIS A 232 23.11 14.65 -31.11
#